data_AF-A0A4R5K426-F1
#
_entry.id   AF-A0A4R5K426-F1
#
_cell.length_a   1.000
_cell.length_b   1.000
_cell.length_c   1.000
_cell.angle_alpha   90.00
_cell.angle_beta   90.00
_cell.angle_gamma   90.00
#
_symmetry.space_group_name_H-M   'P 1'
#
loop_
_entity.id
_entity.type
_entity.pdbx_description
1 polymer ?
#
loop_
_entity_poly.entity_id
_entity_poly.type
_entity_poly.pdbx_seq_one_letter_code
_entity_poly.pdbx_strand_id
1 'polypeptide(L)'
;MLKRSAVLVLLAMAISACQPKWKPMTEEEAEQQRAFAEALWAKDRAKHPSYEEWLSGQISPNRSVEQNVVQLMSKSLERCLDKRADTSAIGCSKQSTSIVDSYYFDNYYTSSKKPPAGYLTVSHAYLKWSSLMDAIAFPASRDVIAERALQAREAILRASFPGL
;
A
#
# COMPACT_ATOMS: atom_id res chain seq x y z
N MET A 1 44.10 26.78 -51.26
CA MET A 1 43.04 26.23 -50.37
C MET A 1 43.64 25.81 -49.02
N LEU A 2 44.12 26.75 -48.20
CA LEU A 2 44.84 26.46 -46.93
C LEU A 2 44.33 27.28 -45.72
N LYS A 3 43.15 27.90 -45.83
CA LYS A 3 42.56 28.72 -44.74
C LYS A 3 41.45 28.01 -43.95
N ARG A 4 40.94 26.87 -44.44
CA ARG A 4 39.81 26.15 -43.80
C ARG A 4 40.23 25.09 -42.77
N SER A 5 41.46 24.60 -42.83
CA SER A 5 41.93 23.53 -41.92
C SER A 5 42.46 24.03 -40.57
N ALA A 6 42.89 25.30 -40.48
CA ALA A 6 43.40 25.86 -39.21
C ALA A 6 42.29 26.18 -38.19
N VAL A 7 41.08 26.48 -38.66
CA VAL A 7 39.94 26.83 -37.79
C VAL A 7 39.39 25.60 -37.05
N LEU A 8 39.41 24.43 -37.70
CA LEU A 8 38.92 23.17 -37.13
C LEU A 8 39.83 22.63 -36.01
N VAL A 9 41.15 22.85 -36.09
CA VAL A 9 42.09 22.42 -35.05
C VAL A 9 42.04 23.34 -33.81
N LEU A 10 41.81 24.64 -34.00
CA LEU A 10 41.68 25.59 -32.88
C LEU A 10 40.35 25.44 -32.12
N LEU A 11 39.25 25.07 -32.79
CA LEU A 11 37.98 24.79 -32.10
C LEU A 11 38.05 23.52 -31.24
N ALA A 12 38.78 22.49 -31.69
CA ALA A 12 38.92 21.25 -30.94
C ALA A 12 39.72 21.43 -29.63
N MET A 13 40.70 22.33 -29.60
CA MET A 13 41.47 22.62 -28.39
C MET A 13 40.71 23.50 -27.37
N ALA A 14 39.78 24.34 -27.83
CA ALA A 14 38.93 25.13 -26.93
C ALA A 14 37.89 24.26 -26.18
N ILE A 15 37.40 23.19 -26.80
CA ILE A 15 36.42 22.27 -26.19
C ILE A 15 37.11 21.28 -25.23
N SER A 16 38.38 20.93 -25.47
CA SER A 16 39.13 20.03 -24.58
C SER A 16 39.56 20.64 -23.24
N ALA A 17 39.52 21.98 -23.10
CA ALA A 17 39.88 22.68 -21.86
C ALA A 17 38.71 22.82 -20.86
N CYS A 18 37.49 22.42 -21.25
CA CYS A 18 36.31 22.38 -20.39
C CYS A 18 35.87 20.94 -20.13
N GLN A 19 36.82 20.06 -19.81
CA GLN A 19 36.46 18.79 -19.17
C GLN A 19 36.06 19.12 -17.73
N PRO A 20 34.83 18.80 -17.28
CA PRO A 20 34.45 19.02 -15.89
C PRO A 20 35.43 18.23 -15.03
N LYS A 21 36.24 18.96 -14.24
CA LYS A 21 37.09 18.36 -13.21
C LYS A 21 36.15 17.72 -12.20
N TRP A 22 35.94 16.42 -12.31
CA TRP A 22 35.24 15.63 -11.31
C TRP A 22 36.03 15.76 -10.00
N LYS A 23 35.60 16.66 -9.12
CA LYS A 23 36.07 16.67 -7.75
C LYS A 23 35.51 15.42 -7.08
N PRO A 24 36.33 14.60 -6.41
CA PRO A 24 35.80 13.51 -5.60
C PRO A 24 34.90 14.14 -4.54
N MET A 25 33.64 13.69 -4.51
CA MET A 25 32.67 14.09 -3.52
C MET A 25 33.18 13.65 -2.14
N THR A 26 33.12 14.56 -1.18
CA THR A 26 33.47 14.21 0.21
C THR A 26 32.39 13.30 0.80
N GLU A 27 32.75 12.52 1.81
CA GLU A 27 31.82 11.59 2.45
C GLU A 27 30.60 12.32 3.04
N GLU A 28 30.81 13.50 3.64
CA GLU A 28 29.75 14.36 4.16
C GLU A 28 28.79 14.88 3.06
N GLU A 29 29.31 15.26 1.89
CA GLU A 29 28.48 15.68 0.75
C GLU A 29 27.66 14.50 0.20
N ALA A 30 28.24 13.29 0.17
CA ALA A 30 27.54 12.09 -0.26
C ALA A 30 26.43 11.69 0.73
N GLU A 31 26.68 11.79 2.04
CA GLU A 31 25.68 11.56 3.07
C GLU A 31 24.53 12.57 3.01
N GLN A 32 24.84 13.87 2.83
CA GLN A 32 23.81 14.90 2.67
C GLN A 32 22.95 14.68 1.43
N GLN A 33 23.55 14.28 0.30
CA GLN A 33 22.79 13.96 -0.90
C GLN A 33 21.92 12.72 -0.75
N ARG A 34 22.40 11.68 -0.05
CA ARG A 34 21.58 10.50 0.28
C ARG A 34 20.39 10.89 1.17
N ALA A 35 20.64 11.63 2.24
CA ALA A 35 19.58 12.09 3.15
C ALA A 35 18.54 12.97 2.43
N PHE A 36 18.98 13.85 1.52
CA PHE A 36 18.09 14.67 0.71
C PHE A 36 17.29 13.85 -0.30
N ALA A 37 17.92 12.88 -0.97
CA ALA A 37 17.24 11.96 -1.88
C ALA A 37 16.20 11.12 -1.12
N GLU A 38 16.54 10.57 0.05
CA GLU A 38 15.61 9.83 0.90
C GLU A 38 14.43 10.71 1.35
N ALA A 39 14.68 11.96 1.73
CA ALA A 39 13.62 12.91 2.10
C ALA A 39 12.68 13.23 0.92
N LEU A 40 13.22 13.40 -0.28
CA LEU A 40 12.43 13.59 -1.50
C LEU A 40 11.59 12.35 -1.82
N TRP A 41 12.19 11.16 -1.71
CA TRP A 41 11.51 9.89 -1.94
C TRP A 41 10.42 9.62 -0.90
N ALA A 42 10.65 9.96 0.37
CA ALA A 42 9.65 9.86 1.43
C ALA A 42 8.46 10.79 1.18
N LYS A 43 8.72 12.03 0.73
CA LYS A 43 7.67 12.99 0.35
C LYS A 43 6.84 12.51 -0.84
N ASP A 44 7.48 11.87 -1.82
CA ASP A 44 6.79 11.31 -2.98
C ASP A 44 5.97 10.06 -2.62
N ARG A 45 6.53 9.14 -1.83
CA ARG A 45 5.80 7.98 -1.26
C ARG A 45 4.59 8.39 -0.45
N ALA A 46 4.69 9.47 0.34
CA ALA A 46 3.56 9.98 1.10
C ALA A 46 2.39 10.46 0.20
N LYS A 47 2.68 10.90 -1.03
CA LYS A 47 1.65 11.31 -2.01
C LYS A 47 1.06 10.12 -2.76
N HIS A 48 1.88 9.11 -3.02
CA HIS A 48 1.51 7.92 -3.77
C HIS A 48 1.89 6.65 -2.99
N PRO A 49 1.26 6.40 -1.83
CA PRO A 49 1.58 5.22 -1.04
C PRO A 49 1.25 3.96 -1.82
N SER A 50 2.07 2.93 -1.66
CA SER A 50 1.70 1.59 -2.13
C SER A 50 0.40 1.14 -1.46
N TYR A 51 -0.28 0.16 -2.06
CA TYR A 51 -1.51 -0.38 -1.47
C TYR A 51 -1.31 -0.86 -0.03
N GLU A 52 -0.18 -1.51 0.23
CA GLU A 52 0.20 -2.01 1.54
C GLU A 52 0.43 -0.88 2.55
N GLU A 53 1.18 0.15 2.17
CA GLU A 53 1.40 1.34 3.02
C GLU A 53 0.06 2.07 3.29
N TRP A 54 -0.80 2.20 2.28
CA TRP A 54 -2.11 2.85 2.42
C TRP A 54 -3.05 2.09 3.35
N LEU A 55 -3.15 0.76 3.19
CA LEU A 55 -4.04 -0.07 4.00
C LEU A 55 -3.52 -0.19 5.43
N SER A 56 -2.22 -0.41 5.61
CA SER A 56 -1.58 -0.45 6.93
C SER A 56 -1.70 0.90 7.65
N GLY A 57 -1.62 2.00 6.90
CA GLY A 57 -1.87 3.37 7.40
C GLY A 57 -3.31 3.61 7.89
N GLN A 58 -4.25 2.68 7.67
CA GLN A 58 -5.58 2.75 8.27
C GLN A 58 -5.59 2.35 9.75
N ILE A 59 -4.54 1.69 10.26
CA ILE A 59 -4.42 1.30 11.67
C ILE A 59 -4.13 2.54 12.51
N SER A 60 -4.89 2.74 13.58
CA SER A 60 -4.70 3.88 14.49
C SER A 60 -4.51 3.41 15.93
N PRO A 61 -3.54 3.97 16.68
CA PRO A 61 -3.39 3.68 18.10
C PRO A 61 -4.55 4.22 18.95
N ASN A 62 -5.36 5.14 18.41
CA ASN A 62 -6.53 5.70 19.10
C ASN A 62 -7.79 4.83 18.97
N ARG A 63 -7.72 3.71 18.25
CA ARG A 63 -8.83 2.76 18.06
C ARG A 63 -8.55 1.48 18.83
N SER A 64 -9.61 0.82 19.27
CA SER A 64 -9.48 -0.53 19.80
C SER A 64 -9.03 -1.51 18.70
N VAL A 65 -8.54 -2.68 19.11
CA VAL A 65 -8.11 -3.72 18.15
C VAL A 65 -9.28 -4.13 17.25
N GLU A 66 -10.47 -4.32 17.83
CA GLU A 66 -11.72 -4.60 17.12
C GLU A 66 -11.98 -3.56 16.02
N GLN A 67 -11.89 -2.28 16.37
CA GLN A 67 -12.16 -1.17 15.46
C GLN A 67 -11.12 -1.11 14.33
N ASN A 68 -9.86 -1.40 14.62
CA ASN A 68 -8.82 -1.47 13.59
C ASN A 68 -9.05 -2.66 12.63
N VAL A 69 -9.42 -3.83 13.14
CA VAL A 69 -9.80 -4.99 12.30
C VAL A 69 -10.98 -4.63 11.38
N VAL A 70 -12.06 -4.05 11.94
CA VAL A 70 -13.25 -3.65 11.18
C VAL A 70 -12.92 -2.58 10.13
N GLN A 71 -12.09 -1.60 10.48
CA GLN A 71 -11.62 -0.58 9.56
C GLN A 71 -10.83 -1.19 8.39
N LEU A 72 -9.90 -2.10 8.68
CA LEU A 72 -9.07 -2.77 7.67
C LEU A 72 -9.94 -3.60 6.70
N MET A 73 -10.90 -4.36 7.22
CA MET A 73 -11.87 -5.09 6.39
C MET A 73 -12.69 -4.16 5.50
N SER A 74 -13.21 -3.06 6.06
CA SER A 74 -14.03 -2.10 5.32
C SER A 74 -13.23 -1.42 4.19
N LYS A 75 -12.03 -0.93 4.49
CA LYS A 75 -11.21 -0.18 3.54
C LYS A 75 -10.67 -1.05 2.42
N SER A 76 -10.20 -2.25 2.74
CA SER A 76 -9.79 -3.22 1.72
C SER A 76 -10.95 -3.63 0.81
N LEU A 77 -12.14 -3.88 1.37
CA LEU A 77 -13.34 -4.23 0.61
C LEU A 77 -13.75 -3.11 -0.35
N GLU A 78 -13.79 -1.86 0.12
CA GLU A 78 -14.08 -0.69 -0.71
C GLU A 78 -13.10 -0.61 -1.89
N ARG A 79 -11.81 -0.78 -1.63
CA ARG A 79 -10.76 -0.66 -2.65
C ARG A 79 -10.81 -1.81 -3.66
N CYS A 80 -10.98 -3.06 -3.23
CA CYS A 80 -10.99 -4.20 -4.15
C CYS A 80 -12.24 -4.29 -5.02
N LEU A 81 -13.33 -3.65 -4.61
CA LEU A 81 -14.55 -3.53 -5.42
C LEU A 81 -14.56 -2.27 -6.31
N ASP A 82 -13.63 -1.33 -6.10
CA ASP A 82 -13.52 -0.15 -6.94
C ASP A 82 -12.89 -0.51 -8.29
N LYS A 83 -13.72 -0.47 -9.34
CA LYS A 83 -13.31 -0.75 -10.72
C LYS A 83 -12.29 0.26 -11.28
N ARG A 84 -12.04 1.37 -10.59
CA ARG A 84 -11.07 2.40 -10.97
C ARG A 84 -9.73 2.29 -10.23
N ALA A 85 -9.57 1.31 -9.34
CA ALA A 85 -8.30 1.13 -8.63
C ALA A 85 -7.20 0.66 -9.60
N ASP A 86 -5.99 1.19 -9.44
CA ASP A 86 -4.80 0.86 -10.26
C ASP A 86 -4.31 -0.60 -10.10
N THR A 87 -4.93 -1.37 -9.21
CA THR A 87 -4.55 -2.76 -8.90
C THR A 87 -5.61 -3.72 -9.45
N SER A 88 -5.19 -4.82 -10.08
CA SER A 88 -6.12 -5.86 -10.49
C SER A 88 -6.91 -6.39 -9.28
N ALA A 89 -8.18 -6.75 -9.47
CA ALA A 89 -9.03 -7.21 -8.36
C ALA A 89 -8.40 -8.41 -7.61
N ILE A 90 -7.81 -9.36 -8.36
CA ILE A 90 -7.07 -10.50 -7.80
C ILE A 90 -5.86 -10.03 -6.97
N GLY A 91 -5.09 -9.07 -7.49
CA GLY A 91 -3.94 -8.51 -6.78
C GLY A 91 -4.35 -7.80 -5.49
N CYS A 92 -5.42 -7.01 -5.54
CA CYS A 92 -5.99 -6.33 -4.38
C CYS A 92 -6.43 -7.34 -3.32
N SER A 93 -7.16 -8.39 -3.71
CA SER A 93 -7.59 -9.43 -2.78
C SER A 93 -6.40 -10.08 -2.07
N LYS A 94 -5.38 -10.54 -2.80
CA LYS A 94 -4.20 -11.19 -2.20
C LYS A 94 -3.46 -10.29 -1.22
N GLN A 95 -3.23 -9.02 -1.57
CA GLN A 95 -2.56 -8.06 -0.69
C GLN A 95 -3.41 -7.74 0.54
N SER A 96 -4.73 -7.61 0.36
CA SER A 96 -5.67 -7.37 1.46
C SER A 96 -5.69 -8.53 2.45
N THR A 97 -5.83 -9.76 1.96
CA THR A 97 -5.76 -10.99 2.76
C THR A 97 -4.50 -11.01 3.61
N SER A 98 -3.33 -10.79 3.01
CA SER A 98 -2.08 -10.78 3.78
C SER A 98 -2.08 -9.78 4.94
N ILE A 99 -2.57 -8.55 4.73
CA ILE A 99 -2.49 -7.48 5.73
C ILE A 99 -3.56 -7.65 6.82
N VAL A 100 -4.80 -7.92 6.42
CA VAL A 100 -5.92 -8.06 7.36
C VAL A 100 -5.77 -9.35 8.17
N ASP A 101 -5.36 -10.47 7.56
CA ASP A 101 -5.15 -11.73 8.26
C ASP A 101 -4.05 -11.59 9.31
N SER A 102 -2.90 -11.02 8.94
CA SER A 102 -1.81 -10.77 9.90
C SER A 102 -2.31 -9.94 11.08
N TYR A 103 -2.96 -8.79 10.84
CA TYR A 103 -3.44 -7.97 11.95
C TYR A 103 -4.50 -8.68 12.80
N TYR A 104 -5.45 -9.38 12.18
CA TYR A 104 -6.50 -10.13 12.86
C TYR A 104 -5.93 -11.23 13.75
N PHE A 105 -5.05 -12.08 13.23
CA PHE A 105 -4.50 -13.21 13.99
C PHE A 105 -3.48 -12.79 15.04
N ASP A 106 -2.68 -11.76 14.78
CA ASP A 106 -1.65 -11.31 15.71
C ASP A 106 -2.23 -10.52 16.89
N ASN A 107 -3.31 -9.76 16.67
CA ASN A 107 -3.81 -8.81 17.67
C ASN A 107 -5.20 -9.14 18.23
N TYR A 108 -6.05 -9.81 17.46
CA TYR A 108 -7.48 -9.95 17.81
C TYR A 108 -7.92 -11.38 18.10
N TYR A 109 -7.45 -12.33 17.30
CA TYR A 109 -7.83 -13.73 17.42
C TYR A 109 -7.46 -14.27 18.81
N THR A 110 -8.42 -14.93 19.45
CA THR A 110 -8.20 -15.57 20.74
C THR A 110 -8.85 -16.94 20.78
N SER A 111 -8.16 -17.90 21.41
CA SER A 111 -8.69 -19.22 21.74
C SER A 111 -9.35 -19.27 23.13
N SER A 112 -9.50 -18.11 23.80
CA SER A 112 -10.09 -18.01 25.13
C SER A 112 -11.51 -18.56 25.17
N LYS A 113 -11.83 -19.32 26.24
CA LYS A 113 -13.21 -19.80 26.52
C LYS A 113 -14.20 -18.65 26.77
N LYS A 114 -13.72 -17.45 27.11
CA LYS A 114 -14.51 -16.23 27.25
C LYS A 114 -13.86 -15.14 26.40
N PRO A 115 -14.23 -15.01 25.12
CA PRO A 115 -13.68 -13.97 24.26
C PRO A 115 -14.25 -12.58 24.64
N PRO A 116 -13.61 -11.49 24.19
CA PRO A 116 -14.09 -10.13 24.40
C PRO A 116 -15.53 -9.93 23.88
N ALA A 117 -16.23 -8.94 24.45
CA ALA A 117 -17.54 -8.54 23.94
C ALA A 117 -17.42 -8.11 22.46
N GLY A 118 -18.32 -8.60 21.60
CA GLY A 118 -18.28 -8.33 20.16
C GLY A 118 -17.38 -9.26 19.34
N TYR A 119 -16.64 -10.19 19.97
CA TYR A 119 -15.78 -11.16 19.26
C TYR A 119 -16.49 -11.94 18.17
N LEU A 120 -17.66 -12.52 18.49
CA LEU A 120 -18.45 -13.26 17.51
C LEU A 120 -18.86 -12.39 16.32
N THR A 121 -19.20 -11.13 16.55
CA THR A 121 -19.62 -10.20 15.50
C THR A 121 -18.45 -9.84 14.57
N VAL A 122 -17.28 -9.54 15.15
CA VAL A 122 -16.07 -9.21 14.37
C VAL A 122 -15.54 -10.44 13.63
N SER A 123 -15.49 -11.61 14.28
CA SER A 123 -15.10 -12.87 13.62
C SER A 123 -16.07 -13.27 12.52
N HIS A 124 -17.38 -13.06 12.69
CA HIS A 124 -18.34 -13.30 11.63
C HIS A 124 -18.13 -12.35 10.44
N ALA A 125 -17.88 -11.06 10.69
CA ALA A 125 -17.53 -10.10 9.65
C ALA A 125 -16.26 -10.50 8.91
N TYR A 126 -15.23 -10.95 9.64
CA TYR A 126 -13.99 -11.48 9.07
C TYR A 126 -14.23 -12.66 8.14
N LEU A 127 -15.05 -13.64 8.55
CA LEU A 127 -15.37 -14.79 7.70
C LEU A 127 -16.09 -14.39 6.41
N LYS A 128 -17.03 -13.43 6.49
CA LYS A 128 -17.74 -12.94 5.30
C LYS A 128 -16.82 -12.15 4.38
N TRP A 129 -15.96 -11.31 4.94
CA TRP A 129 -14.94 -10.58 4.21
C TRP A 129 -13.94 -11.51 3.53
N SER A 130 -13.40 -12.50 4.25
CA SER A 130 -12.47 -13.50 3.72
C SER A 130 -13.10 -14.30 2.57
N SER A 131 -14.36 -14.74 2.74
CA SER A 131 -15.10 -15.43 1.68
C SER A 131 -15.28 -14.60 0.41
N LEU A 132 -15.47 -13.28 0.53
CA LEU A 132 -15.48 -12.38 -0.61
C LEU A 132 -14.10 -12.28 -1.26
N MET A 133 -13.04 -12.10 -0.47
CA MET A 133 -11.68 -12.02 -0.99
C MET A 133 -11.32 -13.29 -1.76
N ASP A 134 -11.69 -14.47 -1.25
CA ASP A 134 -11.51 -15.73 -1.99
C ASP A 134 -12.29 -15.74 -3.32
N ALA A 135 -13.54 -15.27 -3.36
CA ALA A 135 -14.30 -15.19 -4.61
C ALA A 135 -13.68 -14.22 -5.63
N ILE A 136 -12.99 -13.18 -5.16
CA ILE A 136 -12.24 -12.26 -6.03
C ILE A 136 -10.94 -12.92 -6.52
N ALA A 137 -10.21 -13.61 -5.64
CA ALA A 137 -8.95 -14.27 -5.96
C ALA A 137 -9.13 -15.48 -6.89
N PHE A 138 -10.19 -16.27 -6.66
CA PHE A 138 -10.60 -17.39 -7.50
C PHE A 138 -11.77 -16.93 -8.36
N PRO A 139 -11.48 -16.25 -9.49
CA PRO A 139 -12.37 -15.31 -10.19
C PRO A 139 -13.77 -15.88 -10.42
N ALA A 140 -14.63 -15.71 -9.42
CA ALA A 140 -15.97 -16.26 -9.43
C ALA A 140 -16.86 -15.45 -10.38
N SER A 141 -18.08 -15.93 -10.62
CA SER A 141 -19.04 -15.15 -11.40
C SER A 141 -19.33 -13.82 -10.72
N ARG A 142 -19.70 -12.81 -11.51
CA ARG A 142 -20.03 -11.48 -11.01
C ARG A 142 -21.15 -11.51 -9.98
N ASP A 143 -22.13 -12.39 -10.16
CA ASP A 143 -23.27 -12.53 -9.25
C ASP A 143 -22.82 -13.04 -7.88
N VAL A 144 -21.92 -14.04 -7.85
CA VAL A 144 -21.32 -14.55 -6.60
C VAL A 144 -20.52 -13.46 -5.89
N ILE A 145 -19.73 -12.68 -6.63
CA ILE A 145 -18.97 -11.57 -6.06
C ILE A 145 -19.91 -10.49 -5.49
N ALA A 146 -20.98 -10.15 -6.22
CA ALA A 146 -21.96 -9.16 -5.78
C ALA A 146 -22.70 -9.59 -4.50
N GLU A 147 -23.16 -10.85 -4.45
CA GLU A 147 -23.82 -11.41 -3.28
C GLU A 147 -22.88 -11.40 -2.06
N ARG A 148 -21.66 -11.92 -2.21
CA ARG A 148 -20.68 -11.96 -1.11
C ARG A 148 -20.26 -10.56 -0.69
N ALA A 149 -20.19 -9.61 -1.61
CA ALA A 149 -19.90 -8.21 -1.29
C ALA A 149 -20.99 -7.58 -0.41
N LEU A 150 -22.26 -7.85 -0.71
CA LEU A 150 -23.38 -7.41 0.14
C LEU A 150 -23.29 -8.04 1.53
N GLN A 151 -23.11 -9.36 1.61
CA GLN A 151 -23.00 -10.07 2.90
C GLN A 151 -21.82 -9.56 3.74
N ALA A 152 -20.66 -9.33 3.12
CA ALA A 152 -19.49 -8.80 3.80
C ALA A 152 -19.72 -7.37 4.30
N ARG A 153 -20.28 -6.47 3.46
CA ARG A 153 -20.61 -5.09 3.87
C ARG A 153 -21.57 -5.05 5.04
N GLU A 154 -22.63 -5.84 5.01
CA GLU A 154 -23.60 -5.91 6.11
C GLU A 154 -22.95 -6.43 7.40
N ALA A 155 -22.13 -7.48 7.31
CA ALA A 155 -21.46 -8.03 8.48
C ALA A 155 -20.45 -7.04 9.09
N ILE A 156 -19.66 -6.35 8.25
CA ILE A 156 -18.72 -5.30 8.68
C ILE A 156 -19.46 -4.13 9.33
N LEU A 157 -20.59 -3.70 8.76
CA LEU A 157 -21.41 -2.63 9.34
C LEU A 157 -21.92 -3.02 10.72
N ARG A 158 -22.42 -4.23 10.91
CA ARG A 158 -22.84 -4.74 12.23
C ARG A 158 -21.67 -4.81 13.22
N ALA A 159 -20.50 -5.26 12.77
CA ALA A 159 -19.29 -5.32 13.59
C ALA A 159 -18.74 -3.93 13.97
N SER A 160 -19.14 -2.86 13.26
CA SER A 160 -18.78 -1.48 13.60
C SER A 160 -19.52 -0.96 14.85
N PHE A 161 -20.57 -1.67 15.30
CA PHE A 161 -21.34 -1.35 16.51
C PHE A 161 -21.38 -2.55 17.48
N PRO A 162 -20.24 -2.98 18.05
CA PRO A 162 -20.20 -4.11 18.96
C PRO A 162 -20.87 -3.74 20.29
N GLY A 163 -22.14 -4.13 20.48
CA GLY A 163 -22.89 -3.90 21.72
C GLY A 163 -24.34 -3.41 21.56
N LEU A 164 -24.85 -3.28 20.33
CA LEU A 164 -26.29 -3.18 20.05
C LEU A 164 -26.89 -4.56 19.77
#